data_AF-A0A838EX85-F1
#
_entry.id   AF-A0A838EX85-F1
#
_cell.length_a   1.000
_cell.length_b   1.000
_cell.length_c   1.000
_cell.angle_alpha   90.00
_cell.angle_beta   90.00
_cell.angle_gamma   90.00
#
_symmetry.space_group_name_H-M   'P 1'
#
loop_
_entity.id
_entity.type
_entity.pdbx_description
1 polymer ?
#
loop_
_entity_poly.entity_id
_entity_poly.type
_entity_poly.pdbx_seq_one_letter_code
_entity_poly.pdbx_strand_id
1 'polypeptide(L)'
;MAGFCLAGIMMLLLSPAGKLDTNPYYTLQYATSYLEGLTESQKQNYFYAELFDFWFMFSYSGILFLAYKKYLPEKKLVWLTLFPGVMDVFETFLISYYLQQREFISLHQILPVCSSLKWLSIIIILTYLIKMIFWRRANR
;
A
#
# COMPACT_ATOMS: atom_id res chain seq x y z
N MET A 1 -18.78 -3.16 3.19
CA MET A 1 -18.27 -2.08 4.06
C MET A 1 -17.80 -2.60 5.41
N ALA A 2 -18.56 -3.42 6.14
CA ALA A 2 -18.14 -3.95 7.45
C ALA A 2 -16.75 -4.65 7.45
N GLY A 3 -16.46 -5.48 6.45
CA GLY A 3 -15.15 -6.14 6.32
C GLY A 3 -13.97 -5.18 6.07
N PHE A 4 -14.20 -4.05 5.41
CA PHE A 4 -13.16 -3.05 5.12
C PHE A 4 -12.78 -2.27 6.40
N CYS A 5 -13.78 -1.88 7.19
CA CYS A 5 -13.56 -1.25 8.49
C CYS A 5 -12.89 -2.23 9.47
N LEU A 6 -13.29 -3.50 9.46
CA LEU A 6 -12.66 -4.53 10.29
C LEU A 6 -11.19 -4.74 9.92
N ALA A 7 -10.85 -4.84 8.63
CA ALA A 7 -9.46 -4.95 8.18
C ALA A 7 -8.62 -3.76 8.64
N GLY A 8 -9.12 -2.52 8.47
CA GLY A 8 -8.41 -1.32 8.94
C GLY A 8 -8.21 -1.28 10.46
N ILE A 9 -9.21 -1.73 11.25
CA ILE A 9 -9.08 -1.83 12.71
C ILE A 9 -8.05 -2.91 13.10
N MET A 10 -8.07 -4.08 12.44
CA MET A 10 -7.10 -5.14 12.69
C MET A 10 -5.67 -4.69 12.35
N MET A 11 -5.48 -3.94 11.26
CA MET A 11 -4.18 -3.35 10.94
C MET A 11 -3.68 -2.42 12.04
N LEU A 12 -4.54 -1.53 12.57
CA LEU A 12 -4.16 -0.63 13.65
C LEU A 12 -3.75 -1.37 14.94
N LEU A 13 -4.41 -2.48 15.25
CA LEU A 13 -4.15 -3.25 16.48
C LEU A 13 -2.94 -4.18 16.36
N LEU A 14 -2.71 -4.75 15.18
CA LEU A 14 -1.65 -5.75 14.95
C LEU A 14 -0.33 -5.12 14.47
N SER A 15 -0.36 -3.87 14.00
CA SER A 15 0.81 -3.21 13.48
C SER A 15 1.81 -2.86 14.59
N PRO A 16 3.09 -3.26 14.49
CA PRO A 16 4.12 -2.65 15.32
C PRO A 16 4.17 -1.13 15.10
N ALA A 17 4.61 -0.39 16.12
CA ALA A 17 4.78 1.05 16.01
C ALA A 17 5.79 1.38 14.89
N GLY A 18 5.41 2.28 13.97
CA GLY A 18 6.27 2.73 12.87
C GLY A 18 6.58 1.66 11.82
N LYS A 19 5.55 1.01 11.26
CA LYS A 19 5.68 0.10 10.10
C LYS A 19 6.42 0.75 8.93
N LEU A 20 7.11 -0.07 8.14
CA LEU A 20 7.79 0.41 6.92
C LEU A 20 6.82 1.13 5.98
N ASP A 21 5.61 0.58 5.77
CA ASP A 21 4.59 1.12 4.88
C ASP A 21 4.03 2.49 5.27
N THR A 22 4.24 2.92 6.52
CA THR A 22 3.82 4.26 6.97
C THR A 22 4.78 5.36 6.51
N ASN A 23 5.98 4.98 6.03
CA ASN A 23 6.96 5.92 5.54
C ASN A 23 6.81 6.07 4.01
N PRO A 24 6.65 7.29 3.48
CA PRO A 24 6.60 7.53 2.04
C PRO A 24 7.87 7.10 1.28
N TYR A 25 8.98 7.00 2.01
CA TYR A 25 10.28 6.60 1.53
C TYR A 25 11.11 6.06 2.71
N TYR A 26 11.87 5.00 2.47
CA TYR A 26 12.88 4.49 3.38
C TYR A 26 14.03 3.84 2.61
N THR A 27 15.22 3.74 3.20
CA THR A 27 16.37 3.06 2.56
C THR A 27 16.34 1.56 2.83
N LEU A 28 17.04 0.77 2.02
CA LEU A 28 17.21 -0.66 2.28
C LEU A 28 17.82 -0.92 3.66
N GLN A 29 18.84 -0.14 4.04
CA GLN A 29 19.48 -0.25 5.34
C GLN A 29 18.49 -0.02 6.48
N TYR A 30 17.61 0.97 6.36
CA TYR A 30 16.55 1.21 7.33
C TYR A 30 15.58 0.02 7.41
N ALA A 31 15.14 -0.50 6.27
CA ALA A 31 14.25 -1.67 6.22
C ALA A 31 14.87 -2.90 6.88
N THR A 32 16.15 -3.16 6.60
CA THR A 32 16.91 -4.25 7.21
C THR A 32 17.02 -4.09 8.72
N SER A 33 17.52 -2.95 9.19
CA SER A 33 17.65 -2.69 10.63
C SER A 33 16.32 -2.75 11.37
N TYR A 34 15.24 -2.27 10.74
CA TYR A 34 13.89 -2.36 11.31
C TYR A 34 13.46 -3.82 11.45
N LEU A 35 13.49 -4.58 10.36
CA LEU A 35 12.99 -5.95 10.29
C LEU A 35 13.81 -6.94 11.13
N GLU A 36 15.12 -6.73 11.25
CA GLU A 36 16.00 -7.48 12.15
C GLU A 36 15.79 -7.11 13.62
N GLY A 37 15.47 -5.84 13.90
CA GLY A 37 15.23 -5.33 15.25
C GLY A 37 13.90 -5.77 15.88
N LEU A 38 13.00 -6.39 15.11
CA LEU A 38 11.74 -6.90 15.64
C LEU A 38 11.92 -8.17 16.47
N THR A 39 11.21 -8.26 17.59
CA THR A 39 11.08 -9.52 18.34
C THR A 39 10.26 -10.54 17.54
N GLU A 40 10.35 -11.83 17.89
CA GLU A 40 9.57 -12.86 17.18
C GLU A 40 8.05 -12.65 17.27
N SER A 41 7.55 -12.17 18.41
CA SER A 41 6.12 -11.82 18.54
C SER A 41 5.74 -10.63 17.67
N GLN A 42 6.62 -9.62 17.55
CA GLN A 42 6.41 -8.48 16.67
C GLN A 42 6.46 -8.88 15.19
N LYS A 43 7.34 -9.81 14.81
CA LYS A 43 7.41 -10.35 13.44
C LYS A 43 6.13 -11.08 13.06
N GLN A 44 5.56 -11.88 13.97
CA GLN A 44 4.27 -12.55 13.75
C GLN A 44 3.13 -11.54 13.60
N ASN A 45 3.06 -10.56 14.51
CA ASN A 45 2.06 -9.50 14.44
C ASN A 45 2.18 -8.69 13.15
N TYR A 46 3.42 -8.37 12.73
CA TYR A 46 3.67 -7.67 11.48
C TYR A 46 3.21 -8.49 10.28
N PHE A 47 3.49 -9.79 10.25
CA PHE A 47 3.01 -10.67 9.17
C PHE A 47 1.48 -10.67 9.03
N TYR A 48 0.74 -10.77 10.13
CA TYR A 48 -0.72 -10.67 10.08
C TYR A 48 -1.18 -9.29 9.65
N ALA A 49 -0.53 -8.24 10.14
CA ALA A 49 -0.85 -6.87 9.76
C ALA A 49 -0.60 -6.62 8.27
N GLU A 50 0.43 -7.22 7.67
CA GLU A 50 0.71 -7.21 6.23
C GLU A 50 -0.36 -7.93 5.42
N LEU A 51 -0.83 -9.08 5.92
CA LEU A 51 -1.94 -9.79 5.27
C LEU A 51 -3.22 -8.95 5.25
N PHE A 52 -3.54 -8.27 6.36
CA PHE A 52 -4.70 -7.38 6.41
C PHE A 52 -4.52 -6.14 5.53
N ASP A 53 -3.30 -5.58 5.44
CA ASP A 53 -2.99 -4.46 4.55
C ASP A 53 -3.21 -4.84 3.09
N PHE A 54 -2.70 -5.99 2.67
CA PHE A 54 -2.95 -6.53 1.34
C PHE A 54 -4.45 -6.65 1.01
N TRP A 55 -5.25 -7.20 1.92
CA TRP A 55 -6.71 -7.29 1.72
C TRP A 55 -7.37 -5.92 1.62
N PHE A 56 -6.91 -4.97 2.45
CA PHE A 56 -7.39 -3.60 2.46
C PHE A 56 -7.05 -2.90 1.14
N MET A 57 -5.79 -2.94 0.72
CA MET A 57 -5.28 -2.31 -0.50
C MET A 57 -5.89 -2.93 -1.76
N PHE A 58 -6.04 -4.26 -1.81
CA PHE A 58 -6.76 -4.93 -2.90
C PHE A 58 -8.20 -4.42 -3.04
N SER A 59 -8.93 -4.38 -1.92
CA SER A 59 -10.32 -3.91 -1.89
C SER A 59 -10.42 -2.42 -2.26
N TYR A 60 -9.50 -1.61 -1.73
CA TYR A 60 -9.42 -0.17 -1.96
C TYR A 60 -9.13 0.16 -3.43
N SER A 61 -8.10 -0.46 -4.02
CA SER A 61 -7.77 -0.30 -5.44
C SER A 61 -8.91 -0.77 -6.35
N GLY A 62 -9.62 -1.85 -5.99
CA GLY A 62 -10.81 -2.30 -6.72
C GLY A 62 -11.95 -1.26 -6.70
N ILE A 63 -12.25 -0.68 -5.52
CA ILE A 63 -13.26 0.37 -5.39
C ILE A 63 -12.85 1.62 -6.19
N LEU A 64 -11.59 2.05 -6.08
CA LEU A 64 -11.06 3.18 -6.85
C LEU A 64 -11.18 2.95 -8.36
N PHE A 65 -10.81 1.77 -8.84
CA PHE A 65 -10.92 1.42 -10.25
C PHE A 65 -12.36 1.49 -10.74
N LEU A 66 -13.31 0.94 -10.00
CA LEU A 66 -14.74 1.01 -10.36
C LEU A 66 -15.27 2.45 -10.34
N ALA A 67 -14.86 3.25 -9.36
CA ALA A 67 -15.23 4.67 -9.29
C ALA A 67 -14.65 5.44 -10.48
N TYR A 68 -13.37 5.27 -10.80
CA TYR A 68 -12.71 5.95 -11.92
C TYR A 68 -13.30 5.52 -13.25
N LYS A 69 -13.58 4.22 -13.44
CA LYS A 69 -14.27 3.70 -14.64
C LYS A 69 -15.63 4.35 -14.87
N LYS A 70 -16.37 4.64 -13.79
CA LYS A 70 -17.70 5.26 -13.85
C LYS A 70 -17.65 6.77 -14.06
N TYR A 71 -16.66 7.45 -13.47
CA TYR A 71 -16.66 8.91 -13.39
C TYR A 71 -15.62 9.61 -14.27
N LEU A 72 -14.53 8.96 -14.69
CA LEU A 72 -13.60 9.59 -15.62
C LEU A 72 -14.04 9.46 -17.08
N PRO A 73 -14.03 10.56 -17.85
CA PRO A 73 -14.22 10.51 -19.29
C PRO A 73 -13.04 9.81 -19.99
N GLU A 74 -11.82 9.96 -19.47
CA GLU A 74 -10.60 9.37 -20.04
C GLU A 74 -10.32 7.98 -19.47
N LYS A 75 -10.84 6.95 -20.16
CA LYS A 75 -10.70 5.54 -19.72
C LYS A 75 -9.25 5.03 -19.65
N LYS A 76 -8.30 5.69 -20.32
CA LYS A 76 -6.87 5.29 -20.31
C LYS A 76 -6.25 5.41 -18.92
N LEU A 77 -6.65 6.41 -18.14
CA LEU A 77 -6.08 6.68 -16.80
C LEU A 77 -6.67 5.78 -15.71
N VAL A 78 -7.76 5.05 -16.01
CA VAL A 78 -8.42 4.17 -15.05
C VAL A 78 -7.47 3.05 -14.59
N TRP A 79 -6.65 2.51 -15.50
CA TRP A 79 -5.68 1.47 -15.16
C TRP A 79 -4.60 1.92 -14.18
N LEU A 80 -4.25 3.21 -14.16
CA LEU A 80 -3.29 3.76 -13.20
C LEU A 80 -3.78 3.64 -11.76
N THR A 81 -5.10 3.55 -11.54
CA THR A 81 -5.65 3.37 -10.18
C THR A 81 -5.35 2.02 -9.53
N LEU A 82 -4.98 1.02 -10.34
CA LEU A 82 -4.55 -0.28 -9.85
C LEU A 82 -3.06 -0.30 -9.48
N PHE A 83 -2.27 0.64 -9.99
CA PHE A 83 -0.82 0.66 -9.82
C PHE A 83 -0.37 0.73 -8.35
N PRO A 84 -0.97 1.57 -7.46
CA PRO A 84 -0.62 1.53 -6.04
C PRO A 84 -0.82 0.15 -5.42
N GLY A 85 -1.92 -0.53 -5.76
CA GLY A 85 -2.21 -1.87 -5.27
C GLY A 85 -1.18 -2.89 -5.77
N VAL A 86 -0.73 -2.79 -7.03
CA VAL A 86 0.33 -3.66 -7.56
C VAL A 86 1.65 -3.45 -6.81
N MET A 87 2.06 -2.20 -6.58
CA MET A 87 3.28 -1.91 -5.80
C MET A 87 3.20 -2.43 -4.37
N ASP A 88 2.01 -2.30 -3.76
CA ASP A 88 1.72 -2.82 -2.43
C ASP A 88 1.83 -4.35 -2.37
N VAL A 89 1.29 -5.08 -3.36
CA VAL A 89 1.45 -6.55 -3.45
C VAL A 89 2.94 -6.94 -3.46
N PHE A 90 3.77 -6.24 -4.23
CA PHE A 90 5.21 -6.50 -4.26
C PHE A 90 5.87 -6.22 -2.91
N GLU A 91 5.53 -5.10 -2.26
CA GLU A 91 6.08 -4.71 -0.96
C GLU A 91 5.67 -5.72 0.13
N THR A 92 4.38 -6.01 0.27
CA THR A 92 3.84 -7.02 1.21
C THR A 92 4.47 -8.39 0.94
N PHE A 93 4.62 -8.81 -0.32
CA PHE A 93 5.22 -10.10 -0.64
C PHE A 93 6.68 -10.18 -0.15
N LEU A 94 7.49 -9.15 -0.41
CA LEU A 94 8.89 -9.13 -0.01
C LEU A 94 9.03 -9.06 1.53
N ILE A 95 8.24 -8.21 2.19
CA ILE A 95 8.21 -8.13 3.65
C ILE A 95 7.79 -9.48 4.25
N SER A 96 6.72 -10.08 3.73
CA SER A 96 6.22 -11.37 4.19
C SER A 96 7.23 -12.49 3.96
N TYR A 97 7.93 -12.47 2.82
CA TYR A 97 8.99 -13.43 2.51
C TYR A 97 10.10 -13.34 3.55
N TYR A 98 10.61 -12.14 3.85
CA TYR A 98 11.58 -11.95 4.92
C TYR A 98 11.03 -12.42 6.28
N LEU A 99 9.78 -12.09 6.59
CA LEU A 99 9.13 -12.49 7.84
C LEU A 99 8.92 -14.01 7.97
N GLN A 100 9.05 -14.78 6.89
CA GLN A 100 9.00 -16.24 6.94
C GLN A 100 10.40 -16.88 6.88
N GLN A 101 11.24 -16.44 5.95
CA GLN A 101 12.54 -17.06 5.67
C GLN A 101 13.68 -16.50 6.50
N ARG A 102 13.51 -15.33 7.13
CA ARG A 102 14.54 -14.62 7.92
C ARG A 102 15.81 -14.27 7.13
N GLU A 103 15.72 -14.21 5.80
CA GLU A 103 16.85 -13.92 4.93
C GLU A 103 16.52 -12.83 3.90
N PHE A 104 17.43 -11.86 3.78
CA PHE A 104 17.38 -10.85 2.73
C PHE A 104 17.92 -11.42 1.41
N ILE A 105 17.03 -11.66 0.45
CA ILE A 105 17.40 -11.92 -0.95
C ILE A 105 17.60 -10.62 -1.74
N SER A 106 18.25 -10.72 -2.91
CA SER A 106 18.51 -9.59 -3.82
C SER A 106 17.26 -8.80 -4.19
N LEU A 107 16.09 -9.44 -4.27
CA LEU A 107 14.82 -8.76 -4.55
C LEU A 107 14.41 -7.76 -3.46
N HIS A 108 14.89 -7.85 -2.21
CA HIS A 108 14.55 -6.84 -1.21
C HIS A 108 15.14 -5.45 -1.53
N GLN A 109 16.13 -5.37 -2.42
CA GLN A 109 16.70 -4.09 -2.85
C GLN A 109 15.67 -3.18 -3.54
N ILE A 110 14.57 -3.75 -4.07
CA ILE A 110 13.50 -2.95 -4.70
C ILE A 110 12.45 -2.42 -3.70
N LEU A 111 12.48 -2.83 -2.42
CA LEU A 111 11.52 -2.38 -1.40
C LEU A 111 11.39 -0.84 -1.32
N PRO A 112 12.49 -0.06 -1.19
CA PRO A 112 12.44 1.40 -1.22
C PRO A 112 11.72 1.97 -2.46
N VAL A 113 11.95 1.36 -3.62
CA VAL A 113 11.40 1.79 -4.90
C VAL A 113 9.90 1.48 -4.95
N CYS A 114 9.49 0.28 -4.52
CA CYS A 114 8.08 -0.10 -4.41
C CYS A 114 7.31 0.90 -3.54
N SER A 115 7.82 1.19 -2.34
CA SER A 115 7.19 2.14 -1.42
C SER A 115 7.06 3.54 -2.03
N SER A 116 8.15 4.04 -2.62
CA SER A 116 8.17 5.35 -3.28
C SER A 116 7.17 5.46 -4.42
N LEU A 117 7.13 4.44 -5.29
CA LEU A 117 6.24 4.39 -6.44
C LEU A 117 4.77 4.24 -6.01
N LYS A 118 4.51 3.48 -4.94
CA LYS A 118 3.19 3.38 -4.30
C LYS A 118 2.70 4.77 -3.89
N TRP A 119 3.46 5.48 -3.06
CA TRP A 119 3.10 6.81 -2.58
C TRP A 119 2.99 7.86 -3.69
N LEU A 120 3.93 7.87 -4.64
CA LEU A 120 3.89 8.77 -5.78
C LEU A 120 2.63 8.55 -6.62
N SER A 121 2.26 7.28 -6.87
CA SER A 121 1.07 6.96 -7.64
C SER A 121 -0.22 7.37 -6.93
N ILE A 122 -0.29 7.23 -5.61
CA ILE A 122 -1.42 7.72 -4.80
C ILE A 122 -1.55 9.25 -4.94
N ILE A 123 -0.44 10.00 -4.84
CA ILE A 123 -0.45 11.47 -5.00
C ILE A 123 -0.97 11.87 -6.38
N ILE A 124 -0.52 11.19 -7.44
CA ILE A 124 -0.98 11.45 -8.81
C ILE A 124 -2.50 11.20 -8.89
N ILE A 125 -2.98 10.04 -8.43
CA ILE A 125 -4.40 9.66 -8.46
C ILE A 125 -5.25 10.69 -7.72
N LEU A 126 -4.86 11.09 -6.50
CA LEU A 126 -5.59 12.08 -5.70
C LEU A 126 -5.62 13.45 -6.37
N THR A 127 -4.52 13.88 -6.98
CA THR A 127 -4.46 15.16 -7.72
C THR A 127 -5.48 15.16 -8.87
N TYR A 128 -5.57 14.06 -9.62
CA TYR A 128 -6.57 13.89 -10.68
C TYR A 128 -8.01 13.86 -10.13
N LEU A 129 -8.24 13.19 -8.99
CA LEU A 129 -9.55 13.14 -8.33
C LEU A 129 -10.02 14.56 -7.97
N ILE A 130 -9.14 15.33 -7.32
CA ILE A 130 -9.42 16.69 -6.88
C ILE A 130 -9.73 17.57 -8.09
N LYS A 131 -8.89 17.54 -9.12
CA LYS A 131 -9.11 18.28 -10.37
C LYS A 131 -10.47 17.96 -10.99
N MET A 132 -10.85 16.68 -11.04
CA MET A 132 -12.15 16.23 -11.55
C MET A 132 -13.33 16.77 -10.72
N ILE A 133 -13.23 16.74 -9.38
CA ILE A 133 -14.28 17.25 -8.48
C ILE A 133 -14.49 18.75 -8.70
N PHE A 134 -13.39 19.53 -8.76
CA PHE A 134 -13.47 20.98 -8.99
C PHE A 134 -14.00 21.32 -10.38
N TRP A 135 -13.53 20.64 -11.44
CA TRP A 135 -14.01 20.87 -12.80
C TRP A 135 -15.51 20.60 -12.94
N ARG A 136 -16.03 19.53 -12.31
CA ARG A 136 -17.46 19.23 -12.31
C ARG A 136 -18.30 20.24 -11.54
N ARG A 137 -17.76 20.85 -10.48
CA ARG A 137 -18.46 21.91 -9.74
C ARG A 137 -18.53 23.22 -10.52
N ALA A 138 -17.50 23.54 -11.31
CA ALA A 138 -17.46 24.76 -12.11
C ALA A 138 -18.42 24.74 -13.31
N ASN A 139 -18.78 23.54 -13.80
CA ASN A 139 -19.65 23.34 -14.97
C ASN A 139 -21.10 22.94 -14.61
N ARG A 140 -21.52 23.12 -13.35
CA ARG A 140 -22.91 22.96 -12.89
C ARG A 140 -23.45 24.33 -12.52
#